data_AF-A0AAU5VEH6-F1
#
_entry.id   AF-A0AAU5VEH6-F1
#
_cell.length_a   1.000
_cell.length_b   1.000
_cell.length_c   1.000
_cell.angle_alpha   90.00
_cell.angle_beta   90.00
_cell.angle_gamma   90.00
#
_symmetry.space_group_name_H-M   'P 1'
#
loop_
_entity.id
_entity.type
_entity.pdbx_description
1 polymer ?
#
loop_
_entity_poly.entity_id
_entity_poly.type
_entity_poly.pdbx_seq_one_letter_code
_entity_poly.pdbx_strand_id
1 'polypeptide(L)'
;MSDRVTPPMHALPDGEAEIALVLHLPWEDVAALGQEAGRLAARLQRPVTLDEAVSHRLRSSRPAAHAKPAQTAPAVTAGAVSSAGSVSSLPPRPPAEHARQAIDRINGAAGNESA
;
A
#
# COMPACT_ATOMS: atom_id res chain seq x y z
N MET A 1 -25.17 -18.71 9.76
CA MET A 1 -25.36 -18.48 11.22
C MET A 1 -24.07 -17.85 11.73
N SER A 2 -23.92 -16.53 11.55
CA SER A 2 -22.79 -15.78 12.12
C SER A 2 -23.30 -15.19 13.41
N ASP A 3 -23.11 -15.92 14.51
CA ASP A 3 -23.42 -15.41 15.84
C ASP A 3 -22.49 -14.22 16.09
N ARG A 4 -23.07 -13.02 16.23
CA ARG A 4 -22.32 -11.80 16.55
C ARG A 4 -22.01 -11.83 18.04
N VAL A 5 -21.09 -12.70 18.42
CA VAL A 5 -20.48 -12.66 19.74
C VAL A 5 -19.59 -11.42 19.76
N THR A 6 -19.98 -10.42 20.55
CA THR A 6 -19.10 -9.30 20.86
C THR A 6 -17.86 -9.87 21.54
N PRO A 7 -16.66 -9.76 20.94
CA PRO A 7 -15.46 -10.28 21.58
C PRO A 7 -15.23 -9.54 22.90
N PRO A 8 -14.74 -10.22 23.95
CA PRO A 8 -14.45 -9.56 25.22
C PRO A 8 -13.41 -8.45 24.98
N MET A 9 -13.74 -7.24 25.46
CA MET A 9 -12.90 -6.04 25.36
C MET A 9 -12.46 -5.65 26.77
N HIS A 10 -11.16 -5.49 26.96
CA HIS A 10 -10.58 -5.09 28.25
C HIS A 10 -10.03 -3.68 28.16
N ALA A 11 -10.50 -2.76 29.00
CA ALA A 11 -9.91 -1.44 29.12
C ALA A 11 -8.59 -1.51 29.91
N LEU A 12 -7.56 -0.81 29.45
CA LEU A 12 -6.27 -0.69 30.12
C LEU A 12 -6.21 0.62 30.95
N PRO A 13 -5.35 0.68 31.98
CA PRO A 13 -5.23 1.84 32.86
C PRO A 13 -4.76 3.14 32.19
N ASP A 14 -4.13 3.03 31.02
CA ASP A 14 -3.67 4.15 30.18
C ASP A 14 -4.79 4.78 29.34
N GLY A 15 -6.02 4.22 29.41
CA GLY A 15 -7.16 4.65 28.60
C GLY A 15 -7.26 3.91 27.26
N GLU A 16 -6.41 2.91 27.00
CA GLU A 16 -6.49 2.06 25.82
C GLU A 16 -7.45 0.88 26.05
N ALA A 17 -7.71 0.08 25.01
CA ALA A 17 -8.49 -1.14 25.12
C ALA A 17 -7.85 -2.29 24.34
N GLU A 18 -7.83 -3.49 24.92
CA GLU A 18 -7.35 -4.74 24.32
C GLU A 18 -8.53 -5.62 23.90
N ILE A 19 -8.38 -6.25 22.73
CA ILE A 19 -9.34 -7.20 22.15
C ILE A 19 -8.59 -8.37 21.53
N ALA A 20 -8.99 -9.60 21.86
CA ALA A 20 -8.46 -10.82 21.26
C ALA A 20 -9.40 -11.30 20.14
N LEU A 21 -8.87 -11.44 18.93
CA LEU A 21 -9.63 -11.86 17.75
C LEU A 21 -9.03 -13.14 17.15
N VAL A 22 -9.88 -14.10 16.83
CA VAL A 22 -9.52 -15.26 15.99
C VAL A 22 -10.06 -14.98 14.59
N LEU A 23 -9.14 -14.89 13.62
CA LEU A 23 -9.46 -14.58 12.23
C LEU A 23 -9.25 -15.81 11.36
N HIS A 24 -10.17 -16.05 10.43
CA HIS A 24 -9.98 -17.04 9.37
C HIS A 24 -9.59 -16.26 8.12
N LEU A 25 -8.35 -16.45 7.67
CA LEU A 25 -7.81 -15.76 6.51
C LEU A 25 -7.61 -16.75 5.36
N PRO A 26 -7.92 -16.36 4.12
CA PRO A 26 -7.57 -17.13 2.94
C PRO A 26 -6.04 -17.13 2.76
N TRP A 27 -5.50 -18.15 2.09
CA TRP A 27 -4.05 -18.31 1.96
C TRP A 27 -3.39 -17.19 1.15
N GLU A 28 -4.15 -16.59 0.24
CA GLU A 28 -3.81 -15.46 -0.60
C GLU A 28 -3.49 -14.22 0.24
N ASP A 29 -4.27 -13.95 1.29
CA ASP A 29 -4.04 -12.84 2.21
C ASP A 29 -2.80 -13.10 3.08
N VAL A 30 -2.60 -14.35 3.51
CA VAL A 30 -1.38 -14.75 4.24
C VAL A 30 -0.14 -14.56 3.37
N ALA A 31 -0.22 -14.93 2.09
CA ALA A 31 0.86 -14.71 1.12
C ALA A 31 1.14 -13.23 0.90
N ALA A 32 0.10 -12.39 0.79
CA ALA A 32 0.26 -10.94 0.67
C ALA A 32 0.95 -10.31 1.91
N LEU A 33 0.60 -10.78 3.12
CA LEU A 33 1.28 -10.36 4.35
C LEU A 33 2.75 -10.80 4.37
N GLY A 34 3.06 -12.00 3.86
CA GLY A 34 4.44 -12.47 3.68
C GLY A 34 5.25 -11.59 2.71
N GLN A 35 4.65 -11.15 1.60
CA GLN A 35 5.29 -10.20 0.68
C GLN A 35 5.57 -8.85 1.33
N GLU A 36 4.63 -8.35 2.14
CA GLU A 36 4.82 -7.12 2.90
C GLU A 36 5.92 -7.25 3.94
N ALA A 37 5.99 -8.40 4.65
CA ALA A 37 7.09 -8.69 5.56
C ALA A 37 8.44 -8.72 4.84
N GLY A 38 8.51 -9.31 3.65
CA GLY A 38 9.72 -9.30 2.82
C GLY A 38 10.15 -7.89 2.39
N ARG A 39 9.19 -7.05 1.99
CA ARG A 39 9.45 -5.63 1.68
C ARG A 39 9.93 -4.86 2.90
N LEU A 40 9.30 -5.07 4.05
CA LEU A 40 9.67 -4.40 5.30
C LEU A 40 11.05 -4.85 5.77
N ALA A 41 11.37 -6.14 5.66
CA ALA A 41 12.69 -6.69 5.94
C ALA A 41 13.78 -6.10 5.05
N ALA A 42 13.52 -5.98 3.74
CA ALA A 42 14.42 -5.32 2.80
C ALA A 42 14.60 -3.82 3.11
N ARG A 43 13.54 -3.13 3.54
CA ARG A 43 13.61 -1.70 3.89
C ARG A 43 14.38 -1.46 5.18
N LEU A 44 14.16 -2.31 6.19
CA LEU A 44 14.77 -2.17 7.51
C LEU A 44 16.11 -2.90 7.63
N GLN A 45 16.51 -3.66 6.59
CA GLN A 45 17.72 -4.48 6.56
C GLN A 45 17.84 -5.41 7.79
N ARG A 46 16.70 -5.92 8.26
CA ARG A 46 16.61 -6.85 9.39
C ARG A 46 15.50 -7.88 9.14
N PRO A 47 15.58 -9.08 9.77
CA PRO A 47 14.44 -9.98 9.79
C PRO A 47 13.24 -9.32 10.47
N VAL A 48 12.05 -9.52 9.89
CA VAL A 48 10.77 -8.92 10.33
C VAL A 48 9.74 -10.03 10.48
N THR A 49 8.94 -9.98 11.54
CA THR A 49 7.88 -10.97 11.79
C THR A 49 6.60 -10.62 11.04
N LEU A 50 5.71 -11.62 10.88
CA LEU A 50 4.41 -11.38 10.25
C LEU A 50 3.55 -10.40 11.07
N ASP A 51 3.61 -10.47 12.40
CA ASP A 51 2.93 -9.54 13.29
C ASP A 51 3.40 -8.09 13.09
N GLU A 52 4.70 -7.88 12.91
CA GLU A 52 5.26 -6.56 12.65
C GLU A 52 4.81 -6.04 11.26
N ALA A 53 4.75 -6.90 10.25
CA ALA A 53 4.23 -6.56 8.92
C ALA A 53 2.73 -6.22 8.95
N VAL A 54 1.92 -6.97 9.71
CA VAL A 54 0.50 -6.69 9.94
C VAL A 54 0.33 -5.35 10.64
N SER A 55 1.06 -5.14 11.74
CA SER A 55 1.07 -3.90 12.50
C SER A 55 1.47 -2.70 11.62
N HIS A 56 2.50 -2.85 10.80
CA HIS A 56 2.92 -1.83 9.84
C HIS A 56 1.80 -1.55 8.83
N ARG A 57 1.22 -2.59 8.22
CA ARG A 57 0.14 -2.46 7.23
C ARG A 57 -1.11 -1.81 7.82
N LEU A 58 -1.51 -2.16 9.05
CA LEU A 58 -2.67 -1.55 9.72
C LEU A 58 -2.43 -0.07 10.03
N ARG A 59 -1.21 0.30 10.46
CA ARG A 59 -0.84 1.68 10.73
C ARG A 59 -0.68 2.51 9.44
N SER A 60 -0.14 1.92 8.37
CA SER A 60 0.10 2.61 7.10
C SER A 60 -1.14 2.66 6.21
N SER A 61 -2.04 1.67 6.32
CA SER A 61 -3.27 1.58 5.53
C SER A 61 -4.45 2.30 6.17
N ARG A 62 -4.29 2.92 7.36
CA ARG A 62 -5.36 3.68 7.99
C ARG A 62 -5.63 4.97 7.19
N PRO A 63 -6.77 5.14 6.50
CA PRO A 63 -7.24 6.49 6.21
C PRO A 63 -7.54 7.14 7.56
N ALA A 64 -6.93 8.29 7.83
CA ALA A 64 -7.15 9.07 9.04
C ALA A 64 -8.60 9.60 9.08
N ALA A 65 -9.56 8.76 9.44
CA ALA A 65 -10.93 9.15 9.75
C ALA A 65 -11.18 8.90 11.24
N HIS A 66 -10.56 9.72 12.09
CA HIS A 66 -11.04 9.89 13.45
C HIS A 66 -12.36 10.67 13.39
N ALA A 67 -13.39 10.13 14.02
CA ALA A 67 -14.72 10.72 14.12
C ALA A 67 -14.63 12.14 14.71
N LYS A 68 -14.80 13.16 13.87
CA LYS A 68 -15.17 14.50 14.33
C LYS A 68 -16.67 14.48 14.63
N PRO A 69 -17.15 14.87 15.83
CA PRO A 69 -18.58 14.95 16.09
C PRO A 69 -19.21 15.95 15.12
N ALA A 70 -20.36 15.55 14.56
CA ALA A 70 -21.07 16.27 13.51
C ALA A 70 -21.33 17.74 13.90
N GLN A 71 -20.67 18.66 13.19
CA GLN A 71 -21.13 20.03 13.06
C GLN A 71 -21.26 20.32 11.57
N THR A 72 -22.44 20.82 11.24
CA THR A 72 -22.99 21.14 9.92
C THR A 72 -22.01 21.89 9.02
N ALA A 73 -22.06 21.57 7.72
CA ALA A 73 -21.19 22.04 6.64
C ALA A 73 -21.11 23.58 6.48
N PRO A 74 -20.13 24.11 5.72
CA PRO A 74 -20.28 24.12 4.26
C PRO A 74 -19.04 23.62 3.49
N ALA A 75 -19.30 23.10 2.30
CA ALA A 75 -18.29 22.80 1.30
C ALA A 75 -17.56 24.08 0.87
N VAL A 76 -16.23 24.10 0.95
CA VAL A 76 -15.32 24.78 0.02
C VAL A 76 -13.86 24.39 0.27
N THR A 77 -13.26 23.86 -0.80
CA THR A 77 -11.90 24.11 -1.30
C THR A 77 -10.64 23.82 -0.45
N ALA A 78 -9.76 23.07 -1.12
CA ALA A 78 -8.29 23.14 -1.11
C ALA A 78 -7.55 22.14 -0.21
N GLY A 79 -6.54 21.49 -0.80
CA GLY A 79 -5.41 20.96 -0.05
C GLY A 79 -4.93 19.55 -0.39
N ALA A 80 -5.14 19.03 -1.60
CA ALA A 80 -4.39 17.86 -2.06
C ALA A 80 -2.99 18.32 -2.54
N VAL A 81 -2.01 18.30 -1.64
CA VAL A 81 -0.56 18.39 -1.93
C VAL A 81 0.19 17.69 -0.77
N SER A 82 1.13 16.76 -0.93
CA SER A 82 1.86 16.25 -2.10
C SER A 82 2.58 14.95 -1.72
N SER A 83 2.60 13.96 -2.62
CA SER A 83 3.83 13.29 -3.10
C SER A 83 3.51 11.97 -3.83
N ALA A 84 3.04 12.09 -5.06
CA ALA A 84 3.34 11.11 -6.11
C ALA A 84 3.42 11.91 -7.40
N GLY A 85 4.58 11.90 -8.04
CA GLY A 85 4.89 12.77 -9.16
C GLY A 85 3.85 12.68 -10.28
N SER A 86 3.49 13.83 -10.83
CA SER A 86 2.89 13.93 -12.15
C SER A 86 3.86 13.33 -13.16
N VAL A 87 3.69 12.06 -13.49
CA VAL A 87 4.11 11.51 -14.77
C VAL A 87 2.86 11.44 -15.64
N SER A 88 2.93 12.13 -16.77
CA SER A 88 1.94 12.11 -17.84
C SER A 88 1.41 10.68 -18.05
N SER A 89 0.10 10.49 -17.97
CA SER A 89 -0.55 9.23 -18.32
C SER A 89 -0.47 9.02 -19.84
N LEU A 90 0.67 8.50 -20.30
CA LEU A 90 0.78 7.84 -21.59
C LEU A 90 -0.04 6.54 -21.54
N PRO A 91 -0.85 6.22 -22.57
CA PRO A 91 -1.63 5.00 -22.59
C PRO A 91 -0.71 3.77 -22.46
N PRO A 92 -1.14 2.72 -21.72
CA PRO A 92 -0.33 1.53 -21.53
C PRO A 92 -0.06 0.86 -22.87
N ARG A 93 1.19 0.95 -23.32
CA ARG A 93 1.65 0.36 -24.57
C ARG A 93 2.02 -1.11 -24.33
N PRO A 94 1.52 -2.07 -25.12
CA PRO A 94 1.80 -3.48 -24.89
C PRO A 94 3.29 -3.78 -25.04
N PRO A 95 3.84 -4.72 -24.24
CA PRO A 95 5.29 -4.97 -24.12
C PRO A 95 5.99 -5.32 -25.46
N ALA A 96 5.24 -5.81 -26.45
CA ALA A 96 5.76 -6.13 -27.78
C ALA A 96 6.28 -4.90 -28.56
N GLU A 97 5.73 -3.70 -28.34
CA GLU A 97 6.21 -2.49 -29.03
C GLU A 97 7.48 -1.91 -28.40
N HIS A 98 7.71 -2.17 -27.11
CA HIS A 98 8.92 -1.70 -26.42
C HIS A 98 10.16 -2.47 -26.90
N ALA A 99 10.02 -3.78 -27.13
CA ALA A 99 11.06 -4.60 -27.73
C ALA A 99 11.43 -4.11 -29.14
N ARG A 100 10.43 -3.73 -29.95
CA ARG A 100 10.65 -3.20 -31.31
C ARG A 100 11.39 -1.86 -31.30
N GLN A 101 11.03 -0.93 -30.41
CA GLN A 101 11.74 0.35 -30.27
C GLN A 101 13.16 0.21 -29.72
N ALA A 102 13.42 -0.78 -28.85
CA ALA A 102 14.76 -1.06 -28.38
C ALA A 102 15.67 -1.56 -29.51
N ILE A 103 15.15 -2.45 -30.37
CA ILE A 103 15.87 -2.96 -31.54
C ILE A 103 16.15 -1.84 -32.56
N ASP A 104 15.16 -0.97 -32.84
CA ASP A 104 15.35 0.17 -33.75
C ASP A 104 16.35 1.20 -33.23
N ARG A 105 16.39 1.46 -31.91
CA ARG A 105 17.39 2.35 -31.31
C ARG A 105 18.82 1.82 -31.45
N ILE A 106 19.00 0.51 -31.33
CA ILE A 106 20.30 -0.15 -31.48
C ILE A 106 20.76 -0.10 -32.95
N ASN A 107 19.84 -0.29 -33.89
CA ASN A 107 20.16 -0.24 -35.32
C ASN A 107 20.35 1.19 -35.85
N GLY A 108 19.61 2.17 -35.34
CA GLY A 108 19.70 3.57 -35.77
C GLY A 108 20.92 4.34 -35.24
N ALA A 109 21.49 3.93 -34.11
CA ALA A 109 22.70 4.56 -33.56
C ALA A 109 23.98 4.21 -34.35
N ALA A 110 23.97 3.14 -35.14
CA ALA A 110 25.11 2.71 -35.95
C ALA A 110 25.31 3.54 -37.24
N GLY A 111 24.39 4.47 -37.57
CA GLY A 111 24.38 5.19 -38.85
C GLY A 111 24.82 6.65 -38.81
N ASN A 112 25.19 7.24 -37.67
CA ASN A 112 25.42 8.68 -37.57
C ASN A 112 26.76 9.11 -36.94
N GLU A 113 27.77 8.23 -36.95
CA GLU A 113 29.16 8.56 -36.58
C GLU A 113 30.10 8.28 -37.77
N SER A 114 30.01 9.10 -38.83
CA SER A 114 31.05 9.28 -39.86
C SER A 114 30.68 10.45 -40.77
N ALA A 115 31.10 11.66 -40.40
CA ALA A 115 31.43 12.77 -41.29
C ALA A 115 32.19 13.83 -40.49
#